data_AF-A0A5A7RVI7-F1
#
_entry.id   AF-A0A5A7RVI7-F1
#
_cell.length_a   1.000
_cell.length_b   1.000
_cell.length_c   1.000
_cell.angle_alpha   90.00
_cell.angle_beta   90.00
_cell.angle_gamma   90.00
#
_symmetry.space_group_name_H-M   'P 1'
#
loop_
_entity.id
_entity.type
_entity.pdbx_description
1 polymer ?
#
loop_
_entity_poly.entity_id
_entity_poly.type
_entity_poly.pdbx_seq_one_letter_code
_entity_poly.pdbx_strand_id
1 'polypeptide(L)'
;MLVKREKVAIGVIIIIILILATLLQFQKAPVEKKEEKIIDDRISPLENQALFVEILRIRNRGLMDKMLSYGLDWRNPPSFYYVIEVDGKKGSSKGNVGETGVYTTWDTIGYESSMVFDVEEEKEYSKVVISIIELVPTGLFGRNVKEVEKERIELKYDYRTGRWTGDDYFMDKDGMGHYLGKNYEVWFNLYQADYDYDGIPYWVEVNILGTDPTVDDSKLDPDNDGIPTDWEWRFGYDPFTYNEHSKLDPDIDGIENIEEYMLRDYFANPFQPDIYIETDGMERKGMFDLPHIFYKESQQMIIERFARHGINVYIDDGWNAVPNGGGELLPYQSNLDDILGKQLLAFYKYNFPDERKGVFRYVVVGVRQDGGGFITPVKYNRFDAIYVSNDFNSMITRVAFTPREIRVVLAKAILHELGHSLGLMPGLFPGIDIVSRRVYDRYPSMPDDEYNAYLEKYYSVMNYQYIYNKPWFYSENRSYLFDYSDGSNGLPYDWNDLEHIYLPTFQIDVPAYEDPSIET
;
A
#
# COMPACT_ATOMS: atom_id res chain seq x y z
N MET A 1 -2.04 -72.92 -42.91
CA MET A 1 -1.45 -71.86 -43.77
C MET A 1 -1.53 -70.45 -43.13
N LEU A 2 -2.38 -70.20 -42.12
CA LEU A 2 -2.47 -68.90 -41.44
C LEU A 2 -1.28 -68.58 -40.49
N VAL A 3 -0.76 -69.54 -39.73
CA VAL A 3 0.31 -69.30 -38.72
C VAL A 3 1.65 -68.82 -39.34
N LYS A 4 1.92 -69.15 -40.61
CA LYS A 4 3.14 -68.70 -41.31
C LYS A 4 3.06 -67.24 -41.77
N ARG A 5 1.86 -66.70 -42.02
CA ARG A 5 1.68 -65.30 -42.44
C ARG A 5 1.77 -64.32 -41.28
N GLU A 6 1.29 -64.70 -40.09
CA GLU A 6 1.39 -63.87 -38.88
C GLU A 6 2.85 -63.68 -38.42
N LYS A 7 3.66 -64.75 -38.44
CA LYS A 7 5.08 -64.65 -38.05
C LYS A 7 5.91 -63.76 -39.00
N VAL A 8 5.55 -63.73 -40.28
CA VAL A 8 6.20 -62.85 -41.27
C VAL A 8 5.76 -61.39 -41.07
N ALA A 9 4.47 -61.15 -40.80
CA ALA A 9 3.96 -59.81 -40.51
C ALA A 9 4.59 -59.21 -39.24
N ILE A 10 4.72 -60.00 -38.17
CA ILE A 10 5.37 -59.57 -36.93
C ILE A 10 6.86 -59.28 -37.16
N GLY A 11 7.56 -60.12 -37.95
CA GLY A 11 8.96 -59.89 -38.30
C GLY A 11 9.18 -58.59 -39.08
N VAL A 12 8.29 -58.25 -40.02
CA VAL A 12 8.36 -57.00 -40.79
C VAL A 12 8.09 -55.79 -39.91
N ILE A 13 7.13 -55.87 -38.98
CA ILE A 13 6.83 -54.77 -38.04
C ILE A 13 8.02 -54.51 -37.11
N ILE A 14 8.69 -55.54 -36.60
CA ILE A 14 9.87 -55.39 -35.74
C ILE A 14 11.03 -54.73 -36.51
N ILE A 15 11.22 -55.10 -37.78
CA ILE A 15 12.26 -54.47 -38.62
C ILE A 15 11.93 -52.99 -38.88
N ILE A 16 10.66 -52.65 -39.15
CA ILE A 16 10.25 -51.25 -39.34
C ILE A 16 10.44 -50.45 -38.05
N ILE A 17 10.10 -51.01 -36.88
CA ILE A 17 10.32 -50.36 -35.58
C ILE A 17 11.82 -50.16 -35.31
N LEU A 18 12.67 -51.13 -35.65
CA LEU A 18 14.13 -50.99 -35.51
C LEU A 18 14.70 -49.94 -36.47
N ILE A 19 14.18 -49.85 -37.70
CA ILE A 19 14.58 -48.84 -38.67
C ILE A 19 14.11 -47.44 -38.23
N LEU A 20 12.89 -47.32 -37.70
CA LEU A 20 12.41 -46.05 -37.12
C LEU A 20 13.18 -45.66 -35.86
N ALA A 21 13.52 -46.61 -34.99
CA ALA A 21 14.30 -46.35 -33.78
C ALA A 21 15.75 -45.91 -34.12
N THR A 22 16.34 -46.46 -35.18
CA THR A 22 17.64 -46.03 -35.68
C THR A 22 17.56 -44.68 -36.38
N LEU A 23 16.54 -44.42 -37.19
CA LEU A 23 16.29 -43.09 -37.78
C LEU A 23 16.06 -42.00 -36.71
N LEU A 24 15.35 -42.32 -35.63
CA LEU A 24 15.16 -41.43 -34.46
C LEU A 24 16.46 -41.23 -33.68
N GLN A 25 17.35 -42.23 -33.60
CA GLN A 25 18.69 -42.05 -33.02
C GLN A 25 19.61 -41.19 -33.88
N PHE A 26 19.44 -41.21 -35.21
CA PHE A 26 20.17 -40.34 -36.14
C PHE A 26 19.58 -38.92 -36.26
N GLN A 27 18.37 -38.68 -35.72
CA GLN A 27 17.76 -37.36 -35.55
C GLN A 27 18.04 -36.74 -34.16
N LYS A 28 19.10 -37.16 -33.45
CA LYS A 28 19.64 -36.29 -32.41
C LYS A 28 20.16 -35.02 -33.08
N ALA A 29 19.46 -33.91 -32.85
CA ALA A 29 19.94 -32.58 -33.19
C ALA A 29 21.42 -32.46 -32.76
N PRO A 30 22.28 -31.79 -33.54
CA PRO A 30 23.64 -31.55 -33.11
C PRO A 30 23.58 -30.92 -31.72
N VAL A 31 24.26 -31.52 -30.75
CA VAL A 31 24.47 -30.89 -29.46
C VAL A 31 25.27 -29.64 -29.78
N GLU A 32 24.61 -28.48 -29.81
CA GLU A 32 25.31 -27.20 -29.80
C GLU A 32 26.28 -27.27 -28.62
N LYS A 33 27.57 -27.18 -28.92
CA LYS A 33 28.54 -26.81 -27.90
C LYS A 33 28.04 -25.48 -27.36
N LYS A 34 27.48 -25.45 -26.15
CA LYS A 34 27.35 -24.21 -25.40
C LYS A 34 28.76 -23.63 -25.38
N GLU A 35 28.97 -22.56 -26.14
CA GLU A 35 30.16 -21.74 -25.96
C GLU A 35 30.19 -21.40 -24.47
N GLU A 36 31.33 -21.61 -23.81
CA GLU A 36 31.50 -21.16 -22.43
C GLU A 36 31.29 -19.65 -22.47
N LYS A 37 30.13 -19.18 -21.99
CA LYS A 37 29.81 -17.75 -21.90
C LYS A 37 30.92 -17.16 -21.03
N ILE A 38 31.79 -16.35 -21.64
CA ILE A 38 32.85 -15.66 -20.90
C ILE A 38 32.13 -14.66 -20.02
N ILE A 39 32.13 -14.92 -18.71
CA ILE A 39 31.53 -14.00 -17.73
C ILE A 39 32.49 -12.83 -17.57
N ASP A 40 31.99 -11.63 -17.83
CA ASP A 40 32.69 -10.40 -17.53
C ASP A 40 32.38 -10.00 -16.09
N ASP A 41 33.30 -10.29 -15.19
CA ASP A 41 33.07 -10.13 -13.75
C ASP A 41 33.51 -8.75 -13.21
N ARG A 42 33.73 -7.78 -14.10
CA ARG A 42 33.98 -6.39 -13.72
C ARG A 42 32.71 -5.74 -13.17
N ILE A 43 32.87 -4.80 -12.25
CA ILE A 43 31.76 -4.17 -11.52
C ILE A 43 31.43 -2.79 -12.10
N SER A 44 32.43 -1.91 -12.19
CA SER A 44 32.25 -0.53 -12.65
C SER A 44 33.41 -0.11 -13.55
N PRO A 45 33.64 -0.79 -14.69
CA PRO A 45 34.82 -0.52 -15.51
C PRO A 45 34.77 0.79 -16.30
N LEU A 46 33.63 1.48 -16.31
CA LEU A 46 33.38 2.68 -17.13
C LEU A 46 33.42 3.98 -16.31
N GLU A 47 33.34 3.91 -14.99
CA GLU A 47 33.32 5.06 -14.09
C GLU A 47 33.79 4.70 -12.67
N ASN A 48 33.91 5.71 -11.80
CA ASN A 48 34.32 5.48 -10.42
C ASN A 48 33.17 4.91 -9.58
N GLN A 49 33.47 3.91 -8.77
CA GLN A 49 32.47 3.26 -7.92
C GLN A 49 32.03 4.13 -6.72
N ALA A 50 30.73 4.28 -6.56
CA ALA A 50 30.12 4.91 -5.40
C ALA A 50 28.80 4.21 -5.05
N LEU A 51 28.38 4.35 -3.78
CA LEU A 51 27.06 3.91 -3.33
C LEU A 51 26.23 5.10 -2.87
N PHE A 52 25.05 5.21 -3.46
CA PHE A 52 24.02 6.17 -3.13
C PHE A 52 23.00 5.46 -2.24
N VAL A 53 22.67 6.08 -1.11
CA VAL A 53 21.64 5.60 -0.20
C VAL A 53 20.62 6.71 -0.05
N GLU A 54 19.44 6.48 -0.62
CA GLU A 54 18.30 7.39 -0.56
C GLU A 54 17.35 6.97 0.54
N ILE A 55 16.90 7.95 1.31
CA ILE A 55 15.82 7.82 2.27
C ILE A 55 14.62 8.55 1.67
N LEU A 56 13.63 7.78 1.25
CA LEU A 56 12.45 8.29 0.56
C LEU A 56 11.36 8.68 1.56
N ARG A 57 11.16 7.89 2.62
CA ARG A 57 10.16 8.17 3.65
C ARG A 57 10.53 7.52 4.98
N ILE A 58 10.29 8.24 6.08
CA ILE A 58 10.37 7.71 7.45
C ILE A 58 9.05 8.04 8.14
N ARG A 59 8.33 7.02 8.58
CA ARG A 59 7.06 7.16 9.31
C ARG A 59 7.19 6.64 10.73
N ASN A 60 6.76 7.43 11.71
CA ASN A 60 6.66 6.98 13.10
C ASN A 60 5.33 6.25 13.33
N ARG A 61 5.40 5.08 13.98
CA ARG A 61 4.27 4.18 14.17
C ARG A 61 3.43 4.44 15.43
N GLY A 62 3.85 5.40 16.26
CA GLY A 62 3.26 5.63 17.58
C GLY A 62 2.05 6.57 17.61
N LEU A 63 1.71 7.24 16.51
CA LEU A 63 0.64 8.26 16.51
C LEU A 63 -0.74 7.66 16.80
N MET A 64 -1.07 6.51 16.20
CA MET A 64 -2.38 5.88 16.40
C MET A 64 -2.63 5.58 17.89
N ASP A 65 -1.66 4.98 18.59
CA ASP A 65 -1.79 4.66 20.01
C ASP A 65 -1.95 5.94 20.89
N LYS A 66 -1.29 7.04 20.50
CA LYS A 66 -1.45 8.36 21.15
C LYS A 66 -2.83 8.99 20.88
N MET A 67 -3.40 8.75 19.71
CA MET A 67 -4.74 9.23 19.34
C MET A 67 -5.85 8.44 20.04
N LEU A 68 -5.65 7.12 20.22
CA LEU A 68 -6.57 6.23 20.92
C LEU A 68 -6.44 6.29 22.46
N SER A 69 -5.46 7.02 22.98
CA SER A 69 -5.31 7.29 24.42
C SER A 69 -5.78 8.69 24.81
N TYR A 70 -6.08 8.86 26.11
CA TYR A 70 -6.45 10.17 26.64
C TYR A 70 -5.20 11.00 26.89
N GLY A 71 -4.92 11.95 26.00
CA GLY A 71 -3.81 12.87 26.17
C GLY A 71 -3.72 13.95 25.10
N LEU A 72 -2.70 14.79 25.23
CA LEU A 72 -2.30 15.79 24.24
C LEU A 72 -1.02 15.40 23.50
N ASP A 73 -0.44 14.24 23.79
CA ASP A 73 0.86 13.80 23.27
C ASP A 73 0.89 13.61 21.75
N TRP A 74 -0.26 13.40 21.12
CA TRP A 74 -0.40 13.37 19.65
C TRP A 74 -0.03 14.70 18.99
N ARG A 75 -0.07 15.82 19.74
CA ARG A 75 0.34 17.14 19.26
C ARG A 75 1.86 17.34 19.26
N ASN A 76 2.60 16.42 19.86
CA ASN A 76 4.04 16.48 19.99
C ASN A 76 4.66 15.40 19.09
N PRO A 77 4.92 15.70 17.81
CA PRO A 77 5.61 14.75 16.93
C PRO A 77 7.01 14.42 17.48
N PRO A 78 7.55 13.22 17.15
CA PRO A 78 8.90 12.88 17.52
C PRO A 78 9.89 13.81 16.81
N SER A 79 11.02 14.08 17.46
CA SER A 79 12.16 14.73 16.84
C SER A 79 13.24 13.69 16.56
N PHE A 80 13.63 13.50 15.30
CA PHE A 80 14.56 12.43 14.92
C PHE A 80 15.40 12.79 13.70
N TYR A 81 16.47 12.04 13.50
CA TYR A 81 17.32 12.09 12.32
C TYR A 81 17.81 10.67 12.01
N TYR A 82 18.50 10.50 10.89
CA TYR A 82 19.07 9.21 10.51
C TYR A 82 20.59 9.28 10.36
N VAL A 83 21.23 8.14 10.54
CA VAL A 83 22.67 7.91 10.32
C VAL A 83 22.80 6.77 9.35
N ILE A 84 23.64 6.96 8.32
CA ILE A 84 23.98 5.92 7.36
C ILE A 84 25.44 5.57 7.53
N GLU A 85 25.75 4.29 7.61
CA GLU A 85 27.09 3.77 7.64
C GLU A 85 27.30 2.78 6.49
N VAL A 86 28.28 3.06 5.63
CA VAL A 86 28.70 2.18 4.53
C VAL A 86 30.15 1.80 4.76
N ASP A 87 30.41 0.52 5.01
CA ASP A 87 31.75 -0.02 5.22
C ASP A 87 32.59 0.74 6.28
N GLY A 88 31.94 1.22 7.34
CA GLY A 88 32.56 1.98 8.42
C GLY A 88 32.67 3.49 8.18
N LYS A 89 32.41 3.99 6.95
CA LYS A 89 32.25 5.42 6.66
C LYS A 89 30.85 5.85 7.11
N LYS A 90 30.74 6.93 7.89
CA LYS A 90 29.46 7.38 8.48
C LYS A 90 29.03 8.74 7.96
N GLY A 91 27.76 8.87 7.60
CA GLY A 91 27.06 10.12 7.32
C GLY A 91 25.85 10.31 8.25
N SER A 92 25.44 11.54 8.48
CA SER A 92 24.28 11.84 9.33
C SER A 92 23.49 13.02 8.77
N SER A 93 22.16 12.90 8.80
CA SER A 93 21.26 13.97 8.37
C SER A 93 21.12 15.08 9.42
N LYS A 94 21.64 14.86 10.65
CA LYS A 94 21.57 15.85 11.73
C LYS A 94 22.24 17.16 11.33
N GLY A 95 21.54 18.27 11.54
CA GLY A 95 21.94 19.62 11.15
C GLY A 95 21.59 19.98 9.71
N ASN A 96 21.14 19.03 8.90
CA ASN A 96 20.90 19.20 7.46
C ASN A 96 19.45 18.93 7.05
N VAL A 97 18.58 18.57 7.98
CA VAL A 97 17.15 18.28 7.73
C VAL A 97 16.25 19.05 8.69
N GLY A 98 15.02 19.33 8.23
CA GLY A 98 14.03 20.10 9.00
C GLY A 98 14.48 21.52 9.34
N GLU A 99 13.62 22.27 10.04
CA GLU A 99 13.91 23.67 10.42
C GLU A 99 14.93 23.79 11.56
N THR A 100 15.05 22.74 12.39
CA THR A 100 15.88 22.75 13.61
C THR A 100 17.11 21.84 13.50
N GLY A 101 17.39 21.30 12.31
CA GLY A 101 18.45 20.33 12.08
C GLY A 101 18.05 18.88 12.36
N VAL A 102 16.78 18.61 12.66
CA VAL A 102 16.18 17.27 12.75
C VAL A 102 14.76 17.30 12.19
N TYR A 103 14.23 16.15 11.77
CA TYR A 103 12.81 16.01 11.48
C TYR A 103 12.00 16.19 12.76
N THR A 104 10.88 16.89 12.69
CA THR A 104 9.90 17.02 13.79
C THR A 104 8.50 16.82 13.23
N THR A 105 8.22 15.57 12.84
CA THR A 105 7.00 15.17 12.12
C THR A 105 6.67 13.71 12.45
N TRP A 106 5.46 13.26 12.13
CA TRP A 106 5.10 11.84 12.18
C TRP A 106 5.48 11.09 10.90
N ASP A 107 5.65 11.80 9.79
CA ASP A 107 5.89 11.27 8.45
C ASP A 107 6.71 12.27 7.64
N THR A 108 7.72 11.79 6.90
CA THR A 108 8.65 12.63 6.13
C THR A 108 8.40 12.61 4.63
N ILE A 109 7.23 12.15 4.17
CA ILE A 109 6.86 12.26 2.75
C ILE A 109 7.05 13.69 2.23
N GLY A 110 7.69 13.85 1.06
CA GLY A 110 8.09 15.16 0.52
C GLY A 110 9.37 15.75 1.12
N TYR A 111 10.12 14.97 1.91
CA TYR A 111 11.44 15.33 2.46
C TYR A 111 12.48 14.25 2.14
N GLU A 112 12.41 13.70 0.93
CA GLU A 112 13.36 12.73 0.40
C GLU A 112 14.79 13.30 0.48
N SER A 113 15.76 12.45 0.84
CA SER A 113 17.15 12.87 0.99
C SER A 113 18.11 11.73 0.73
N SER A 114 19.34 12.03 0.32
CA SER A 114 20.33 11.01 -0.03
C SER A 114 21.70 11.28 0.59
N MET A 115 22.49 10.23 0.72
CA MET A 115 23.91 10.30 1.06
C MET A 115 24.72 9.47 0.06
N VAL A 116 25.90 9.96 -0.28
CA VAL A 116 26.81 9.30 -1.22
C VAL A 116 28.07 8.87 -0.49
N PHE A 117 28.49 7.64 -0.73
CA PHE A 117 29.69 7.06 -0.17
C PHE A 117 30.61 6.61 -1.30
N ASP A 118 31.83 7.13 -1.26
CA ASP A 118 32.93 6.63 -2.07
C ASP A 118 33.28 5.19 -1.65
N VAL A 119 33.48 4.30 -2.61
CA VAL A 119 33.72 2.86 -2.40
C VAL A 119 34.99 2.46 -3.14
N GLU A 120 35.69 1.44 -2.65
CA GLU A 120 36.85 0.92 -3.35
C GLU A 120 36.43 0.37 -4.72
N GLU A 121 37.17 0.73 -5.77
CA GLU A 121 36.91 0.23 -7.13
C GLU A 121 36.91 -1.31 -7.19
N GLU A 122 36.02 -1.86 -8.01
CA GLU A 122 35.84 -3.31 -8.20
C GLU A 122 35.49 -4.07 -6.90
N LYS A 123 34.94 -3.38 -5.91
CA LYS A 123 34.45 -4.02 -4.69
C LYS A 123 33.08 -4.66 -4.92
N GLU A 124 32.99 -5.94 -4.62
CA GLU A 124 31.77 -6.75 -4.87
C GLU A 124 30.59 -6.43 -3.97
N TYR A 125 30.85 -6.13 -2.69
CA TYR A 125 29.78 -5.94 -1.70
C TYR A 125 30.10 -4.81 -0.74
N SER A 126 29.06 -4.13 -0.28
CA SER A 126 29.14 -3.18 0.84
C SER A 126 28.19 -3.55 1.95
N LYS A 127 28.66 -3.42 3.20
CA LYS A 127 27.76 -3.45 4.35
C LYS A 127 27.16 -2.05 4.51
N VAL A 128 25.83 -1.98 4.49
CA VAL A 128 25.06 -0.75 4.69
C VAL A 128 24.27 -0.86 5.99
N VAL A 129 24.21 0.23 6.72
CA VAL A 129 23.49 0.33 7.97
C VAL A 129 22.74 1.66 7.99
N ILE A 130 21.43 1.60 8.18
CA ILE A 130 20.57 2.78 8.36
C ILE A 130 20.04 2.75 9.80
N SER A 131 20.32 3.80 10.57
CA SER A 131 19.85 3.93 11.95
C SER A 131 18.96 5.15 12.11
N ILE A 132 17.80 5.00 12.74
CA ILE A 132 16.91 6.12 13.10
C ILE A 132 17.14 6.49 14.56
N ILE A 133 17.58 7.74 14.78
CA ILE A 133 17.93 8.26 16.10
C ILE A 133 16.88 9.29 16.54
N GLU A 134 16.15 8.97 17.60
CA GLU A 134 15.14 9.84 18.19
C GLU A 134 15.70 10.63 19.37
N LEU A 135 15.37 11.91 19.42
CA LEU A 135 15.69 12.84 20.51
C LEU A 135 14.61 12.74 21.59
N VAL A 136 14.88 11.98 22.65
CA VAL A 136 13.94 11.75 23.75
C VAL A 136 14.20 12.74 24.89
N PRO A 137 13.23 13.62 25.24
CA PRO A 137 13.35 14.49 26.40
C PRO A 137 13.47 13.69 27.70
N THR A 138 14.38 14.08 28.59
CA THR A 138 14.66 13.41 29.87
C THR A 138 14.85 14.42 31.01
N GLY A 139 14.74 13.93 32.25
CA GLY A 139 14.89 14.74 33.46
C GLY A 139 13.65 15.55 33.84
N LEU A 140 13.73 16.29 34.95
CA LEU A 140 12.61 17.10 35.45
C LEU A 140 12.30 18.21 34.44
N PHE A 141 11.07 18.24 33.93
CA PHE A 141 10.59 19.16 32.88
C PHE A 141 11.25 19.00 31.50
N GLY A 142 11.89 17.86 31.19
CA GLY A 142 12.42 17.60 29.83
C GLY A 142 13.57 18.52 29.41
N ARG A 143 14.34 19.04 30.37
CA ARG A 143 15.45 19.98 30.10
C ARG A 143 16.67 19.35 29.45
N ASN A 144 16.79 18.02 29.53
CA ASN A 144 17.85 17.27 28.89
C ASN A 144 17.27 16.48 27.71
N VAL A 145 18.08 16.20 26.70
CA VAL A 145 17.71 15.35 25.57
C VAL A 145 18.66 14.17 25.51
N LYS A 146 18.11 12.96 25.37
CA LYS A 146 18.87 11.74 25.14
C LYS A 146 18.64 11.29 23.70
N GLU A 147 19.73 10.99 23.00
CA GLU A 147 19.66 10.36 21.69
C GLU A 147 19.50 8.85 21.87
N VAL A 148 18.48 8.29 21.24
CA VAL A 148 18.14 6.87 21.35
C VAL A 148 17.98 6.31 19.94
N GLU A 149 18.77 5.30 19.60
CA GLU A 149 18.53 4.51 18.39
C GLU A 149 17.22 3.73 18.56
N LYS A 150 16.25 4.02 17.70
CA LYS A 150 14.91 3.43 17.73
C LYS A 150 14.76 2.33 16.71
N GLU A 151 15.37 2.50 15.55
CA GLU A 151 15.45 1.49 14.50
C GLU A 151 16.86 1.38 13.96
N ARG A 152 17.15 0.19 13.44
CA ARG A 152 18.41 -0.18 12.83
C ARG A 152 18.11 -1.19 11.73
N ILE A 153 18.57 -0.89 10.52
CA ILE A 153 18.41 -1.71 9.32
C ILE A 153 19.82 -2.06 8.85
N GLU A 154 20.14 -3.35 8.76
CA GLU A 154 21.42 -3.86 8.27
C GLU A 154 21.24 -4.57 6.94
N LEU A 155 21.96 -4.08 5.92
CA LEU A 155 21.91 -4.59 4.56
C LEU A 155 23.31 -4.95 4.06
N LYS A 156 23.36 -5.85 3.10
CA LYS A 156 24.55 -6.18 2.30
C LYS A 156 24.20 -5.98 0.83
N TYR A 157 24.70 -4.90 0.26
CA TYR A 157 24.52 -4.53 -1.15
C TYR A 157 25.51 -5.27 -2.04
N ASP A 158 25.06 -5.76 -3.18
CA ASP A 158 25.84 -6.44 -4.23
C ASP A 158 25.91 -5.55 -5.47
N TYR A 159 27.12 -5.09 -5.80
CA TYR A 159 27.31 -4.16 -6.92
C TYR A 159 27.17 -4.82 -8.29
N ARG A 160 27.23 -6.16 -8.36
CA ARG A 160 26.99 -6.86 -9.63
C ARG A 160 25.53 -6.84 -10.01
N THR A 161 24.65 -6.94 -9.02
CA THR A 161 23.22 -7.12 -9.28
C THR A 161 22.37 -5.92 -8.88
N GLY A 162 22.94 -4.90 -8.24
CA GLY A 162 22.19 -3.73 -7.77
C GLY A 162 21.17 -4.07 -6.67
N ARG A 163 21.34 -5.24 -6.03
CA ARG A 163 20.39 -5.80 -5.05
C ARG A 163 21.06 -5.92 -3.70
N TRP A 164 20.26 -6.12 -2.67
CA TRP A 164 20.76 -6.32 -1.33
C TRP A 164 20.05 -7.45 -0.59
N THR A 165 20.66 -7.85 0.52
CA THR A 165 20.13 -8.83 1.47
C THR A 165 20.25 -8.29 2.89
N GLY A 166 19.51 -8.83 3.85
CA GLY A 166 19.63 -8.45 5.25
C GLY A 166 18.26 -8.34 5.92
N ASP A 167 18.03 -7.21 6.59
CA ASP A 167 16.73 -6.88 7.20
C ASP A 167 15.63 -6.58 6.19
N ASP A 168 16.00 -6.28 4.94
CA ASP A 168 15.14 -6.17 3.75
C ASP A 168 15.91 -6.82 2.60
N TYR A 169 15.21 -7.46 1.66
CA TYR A 169 15.83 -8.17 0.55
C TYR A 169 14.89 -8.36 -0.64
N PHE A 170 15.48 -8.53 -1.82
CA PHE A 170 14.74 -8.76 -3.07
C PHE A 170 13.70 -9.91 -2.96
N MET A 171 12.43 -9.58 -3.24
CA MET A 171 11.26 -10.47 -3.15
C MET A 171 11.00 -11.01 -1.73
N ASP A 172 11.18 -10.17 -0.71
CA ASP A 172 10.61 -10.47 0.61
C ASP A 172 9.10 -10.20 0.65
N LYS A 173 8.49 -10.20 1.84
CA LYS A 173 7.04 -10.15 1.95
C LYS A 173 6.50 -8.75 1.65
N ASP A 174 7.26 -7.71 1.97
CA ASP A 174 6.92 -6.30 1.79
C ASP A 174 7.63 -5.64 0.60
N GLY A 175 8.51 -6.38 -0.08
CA GLY A 175 9.09 -6.01 -1.37
C GLY A 175 10.59 -5.91 -1.37
N MET A 176 11.06 -4.72 -1.74
CA MET A 176 12.45 -4.30 -1.67
C MET A 176 12.49 -2.79 -1.45
N GLY A 177 13.29 -2.32 -0.49
CA GLY A 177 13.41 -0.89 -0.19
C GLY A 177 12.32 -0.38 0.74
N HIS A 178 11.64 -1.27 1.44
CA HIS A 178 10.65 -0.97 2.47
C HIS A 178 10.97 -1.80 3.72
N TYR A 179 10.90 -1.16 4.89
CA TYR A 179 11.17 -1.84 6.16
C TYR A 179 10.16 -1.42 7.21
N LEU A 180 9.31 -2.36 7.63
CA LEU A 180 8.34 -2.16 8.71
C LEU A 180 8.93 -2.50 10.09
N GLY A 181 9.69 -1.56 10.65
CA GLY A 181 10.28 -1.68 11.99
C GLY A 181 9.28 -1.51 13.15
N LYS A 182 9.76 -1.62 14.40
CA LYS A 182 8.88 -1.61 15.60
C LYS A 182 8.30 -0.23 15.92
N ASN A 183 9.11 0.82 15.78
CA ASN A 183 8.82 2.21 16.12
C ASN A 183 8.75 3.10 14.88
N TYR A 184 9.56 2.79 13.87
CA TYR A 184 9.56 3.47 12.58
C TYR A 184 9.44 2.49 11.43
N GLU A 185 8.83 2.97 10.36
CA GLU A 185 8.78 2.35 9.04
C GLU A 185 9.59 3.23 8.08
N VAL A 186 10.35 2.62 7.17
CA VAL A 186 11.31 3.33 6.32
C VAL A 186 11.20 2.84 4.88
N TRP A 187 11.10 3.77 3.94
CA TRP A 187 11.28 3.53 2.51
C TRP A 187 12.61 4.11 2.08
N PHE A 188 13.39 3.33 1.35
CA PHE A 188 14.74 3.68 0.94
C PHE A 188 15.09 3.03 -0.39
N ASN A 189 16.11 3.56 -1.05
CA ASN A 189 16.66 3.00 -2.27
C ASN A 189 18.19 2.99 -2.18
N LEU A 190 18.81 1.92 -2.66
CA LEU A 190 20.26 1.82 -2.78
C LEU A 190 20.58 1.62 -4.25
N TYR A 191 21.47 2.44 -4.78
CA TYR A 191 21.96 2.28 -6.14
C TYR A 191 23.42 2.74 -6.22
N GLN A 192 24.10 2.34 -7.29
CA GLN A 192 25.51 2.64 -7.51
C GLN A 192 25.70 3.70 -8.58
N ALA A 193 26.92 4.19 -8.73
CA ALA A 193 27.30 4.96 -9.91
C ALA A 193 26.96 4.15 -11.16
N ASP A 194 26.37 4.83 -12.13
CA ASP A 194 25.84 4.24 -13.35
C ASP A 194 26.11 5.17 -14.55
N TYR A 195 26.62 4.60 -15.64
CA TYR A 195 27.37 5.34 -16.66
C TYR A 195 26.45 6.04 -17.66
N ASP A 196 25.35 5.38 -18.02
CA ASP A 196 24.32 5.88 -18.93
C ASP A 196 23.02 6.30 -18.22
N TYR A 197 22.94 6.09 -16.90
CA TYR A 197 21.91 6.59 -15.99
C TYR A 197 20.55 5.90 -16.12
N ASP A 198 20.54 4.61 -16.41
CA ASP A 198 19.33 3.80 -16.55
C ASP A 198 19.01 2.96 -15.29
N GLY A 199 19.94 2.92 -14.34
CA GLY A 199 19.79 2.26 -13.04
C GLY A 199 20.10 0.76 -13.05
N ILE A 200 20.56 0.21 -14.18
CA ILE A 200 20.90 -1.19 -14.33
C ILE A 200 22.42 -1.36 -14.20
N PRO A 201 22.92 -2.23 -13.31
CA PRO A 201 24.35 -2.44 -13.17
C PRO A 201 25.02 -2.97 -14.44
N TYR A 202 26.21 -2.43 -14.78
CA TYR A 202 27.08 -2.94 -15.85
C TYR A 202 27.14 -4.48 -15.94
N TRP A 203 27.31 -5.15 -14.78
CA TRP A 203 27.42 -6.61 -14.75
C TRP A 203 26.11 -7.30 -15.17
N VAL A 204 24.95 -6.74 -14.80
CA VAL A 204 23.62 -7.22 -15.22
C VAL A 204 23.50 -7.06 -16.73
N GLU A 205 23.80 -5.89 -17.25
CA GLU A 205 23.70 -5.61 -18.68
C GLU A 205 24.54 -6.57 -19.51
N VAL A 206 25.81 -6.76 -19.15
CA VAL A 206 26.73 -7.61 -19.94
C VAL A 206 26.43 -9.11 -19.78
N ASN A 207 26.10 -9.58 -18.57
CA ASN A 207 26.03 -11.01 -18.28
C ASN A 207 24.60 -11.57 -18.34
N ILE A 208 23.59 -10.77 -17.99
CA ILE A 208 22.18 -11.15 -17.89
C ILE A 208 21.40 -10.67 -19.10
N LEU A 209 21.33 -9.35 -19.32
CA LEU A 209 20.48 -8.75 -20.35
C LEU A 209 21.10 -8.82 -21.75
N GLY A 210 22.43 -8.81 -21.85
CA GLY A 210 23.16 -8.71 -23.11
C GLY A 210 23.02 -7.34 -23.79
N THR A 211 22.76 -6.28 -23.02
CA THR A 211 22.63 -4.90 -23.49
C THR A 211 23.98 -4.17 -23.51
N ASP A 212 24.01 -2.94 -24.04
CA ASP A 212 25.22 -2.11 -24.18
C ASP A 212 25.28 -1.13 -23.00
N PRO A 213 26.24 -1.27 -22.06
CA PRO A 213 26.34 -0.48 -20.81
C PRO A 213 26.78 0.98 -21.00
N THR A 214 26.53 1.52 -22.19
CA THR A 214 26.81 2.90 -22.58
C THR A 214 25.58 3.58 -23.17
N VAL A 215 24.42 2.94 -23.10
CA VAL A 215 23.17 3.33 -23.74
C VAL A 215 22.00 3.04 -22.81
N ASP A 216 21.33 4.10 -22.35
CA ASP A 216 20.11 4.00 -21.52
C ASP A 216 19.09 3.05 -22.14
N ASP A 217 18.91 1.88 -21.53
CA ASP A 217 18.00 0.84 -21.95
C ASP A 217 16.78 0.65 -21.02
N SER A 218 16.72 1.44 -19.94
CA SER A 218 15.62 1.44 -18.95
C SER A 218 14.24 1.48 -19.58
N LYS A 219 14.07 2.28 -20.65
CA LYS A 219 12.78 2.53 -21.32
C LYS A 219 12.49 1.57 -22.47
N LEU A 220 13.38 0.63 -22.76
CA LEU A 220 13.13 -0.36 -23.79
C LEU A 220 12.08 -1.36 -23.32
N ASP A 221 11.36 -1.93 -24.28
CA ASP A 221 10.39 -3.01 -24.08
C ASP A 221 10.70 -4.06 -25.17
N PRO A 222 11.75 -4.89 -24.98
CA PRO A 222 12.26 -5.77 -26.03
C PRO A 222 11.26 -6.83 -26.50
N ASP A 223 10.39 -7.31 -25.61
CA ASP A 223 9.38 -8.32 -25.91
C ASP A 223 7.99 -7.76 -26.26
N ASN A 224 7.81 -6.43 -26.12
CA ASN A 224 6.61 -5.66 -26.45
C ASN A 224 5.40 -6.05 -25.61
N ASP A 225 5.61 -6.29 -24.31
CA ASP A 225 4.55 -6.63 -23.36
C ASP A 225 3.99 -5.42 -22.58
N GLY A 226 4.59 -4.24 -22.79
CA GLY A 226 4.13 -2.96 -22.28
C GLY A 226 4.85 -2.48 -21.02
N ILE A 227 5.78 -3.27 -20.47
CA ILE A 227 6.59 -2.89 -19.31
C ILE A 227 8.05 -2.63 -19.76
N PRO A 228 8.72 -1.60 -19.22
CA PRO A 228 10.11 -1.38 -19.57
C PRO A 228 11.12 -2.28 -18.83
N THR A 229 12.30 -2.43 -19.42
CA THR A 229 13.43 -3.24 -18.92
C THR A 229 13.75 -2.95 -17.44
N ASP A 230 13.76 -1.68 -17.02
CA ASP A 230 14.15 -1.29 -15.66
C ASP A 230 13.18 -1.85 -14.60
N TRP A 231 11.88 -1.72 -14.84
CA TRP A 231 10.83 -2.24 -13.97
C TRP A 231 10.87 -3.76 -13.91
N GLU A 232 10.97 -4.41 -15.06
CA GLU A 232 11.03 -5.87 -15.12
C GLU A 232 12.24 -6.41 -14.37
N TRP A 233 13.43 -5.85 -14.63
CA TRP A 233 14.63 -6.22 -13.91
C TRP A 233 14.52 -5.96 -12.40
N ARG A 234 13.99 -4.80 -12.00
CA ARG A 234 13.84 -4.40 -10.60
C ARG A 234 12.96 -5.36 -9.81
N PHE A 235 11.91 -5.90 -10.43
CA PHE A 235 10.95 -6.81 -9.79
C PHE A 235 11.15 -8.29 -10.16
N GLY A 236 12.16 -8.62 -10.96
CA GLY A 236 12.54 -10.01 -11.26
C GLY A 236 11.80 -10.66 -12.42
N TYR A 237 11.12 -9.86 -13.24
CA TYR A 237 10.65 -10.29 -14.55
C TYR A 237 11.84 -10.34 -15.54
N ASP A 238 11.67 -11.06 -16.65
CA ASP A 238 12.70 -11.24 -17.68
C ASP A 238 12.36 -10.35 -18.88
N PRO A 239 13.13 -9.27 -19.17
CA PRO A 239 12.82 -8.29 -20.21
C PRO A 239 12.74 -8.78 -21.66
N PHE A 240 12.96 -10.08 -21.88
CA PHE A 240 12.92 -10.73 -23.18
C PHE A 240 11.84 -11.83 -23.26
N THR A 241 11.04 -11.97 -22.21
CA THR A 241 9.98 -12.99 -22.11
C THR A 241 8.64 -12.32 -21.85
N TYR A 242 7.84 -12.24 -22.93
CA TYR A 242 6.50 -11.66 -22.88
C TYR A 242 5.67 -12.20 -21.72
N ASN A 243 5.27 -11.29 -20.83
CA ASN A 243 4.35 -11.55 -19.74
C ASN A 243 3.05 -10.77 -19.97
N GLU A 244 1.89 -11.35 -19.63
CA GLU A 244 0.62 -10.66 -19.81
C GLU A 244 0.37 -9.68 -18.64
N HIS A 245 1.24 -8.68 -18.46
CA HIS A 245 1.26 -7.76 -17.30
C HIS A 245 -0.05 -7.02 -17.05
N SER A 246 -0.86 -6.81 -18.11
CA SER A 246 -2.24 -6.33 -18.03
C SER A 246 -3.25 -7.27 -17.35
N LYS A 247 -2.78 -8.41 -16.81
CA LYS A 247 -3.60 -9.37 -16.05
C LYS A 247 -2.81 -10.00 -14.89
N LEU A 248 -1.58 -9.55 -14.66
CA LEU A 248 -0.74 -10.05 -13.58
C LEU A 248 -1.00 -9.17 -12.36
N ASP A 249 -1.60 -9.76 -11.34
CA ASP A 249 -1.82 -9.17 -10.03
C ASP A 249 -1.33 -10.20 -8.99
N PRO A 250 -0.01 -10.27 -8.73
CA PRO A 250 0.57 -11.32 -7.90
C PRO A 250 0.16 -11.25 -6.41
N ASP A 251 -0.12 -10.08 -5.88
CA ASP A 251 -0.51 -9.87 -4.48
C ASP A 251 -2.03 -9.78 -4.24
N ILE A 252 -2.81 -9.72 -5.33
CA ILE A 252 -4.27 -9.78 -5.35
C ILE A 252 -4.89 -8.56 -4.66
N ASP A 253 -4.28 -7.39 -4.83
CA ASP A 253 -4.83 -6.14 -4.33
C ASP A 253 -5.79 -5.44 -5.31
N GLY A 254 -5.78 -5.91 -6.56
CA GLY A 254 -6.61 -5.44 -7.66
C GLY A 254 -5.87 -4.52 -8.61
N ILE A 255 -4.57 -4.31 -8.42
CA ILE A 255 -3.75 -3.44 -9.25
C ILE A 255 -2.86 -4.33 -10.10
N GLU A 256 -3.10 -4.29 -11.41
CA GLU A 256 -2.34 -5.11 -12.35
C GLU A 256 -0.90 -4.58 -12.46
N ASN A 257 0.08 -5.41 -12.79
CA ASN A 257 1.50 -5.03 -12.85
C ASN A 257 1.75 -3.84 -13.82
N ILE A 258 0.93 -3.72 -14.86
CA ILE A 258 0.93 -2.55 -15.76
C ILE A 258 0.48 -1.26 -15.07
N GLU A 259 -0.46 -1.34 -14.14
CA GLU A 259 -0.92 -0.23 -13.32
C GLU A 259 0.10 0.08 -12.23
N GLU A 260 0.65 -0.94 -11.55
CA GLU A 260 1.76 -0.80 -10.59
C GLU A 260 2.95 -0.01 -11.20
N TYR A 261 3.35 -0.33 -12.44
CA TYR A 261 4.39 0.43 -13.15
C TYR A 261 4.01 1.91 -13.35
N MET A 262 2.74 2.21 -13.65
CA MET A 262 2.26 3.60 -13.74
C MET A 262 2.29 4.31 -12.38
N LEU A 263 2.23 3.55 -11.29
CA LEU A 263 2.25 4.01 -9.91
C LEU A 263 3.63 3.97 -9.25
N ARG A 264 4.72 3.72 -9.99
CA ARG A 264 6.08 3.64 -9.42
C ARG A 264 6.49 4.84 -8.54
N ASP A 265 5.96 6.03 -8.83
CA ASP A 265 6.20 7.26 -8.04
C ASP A 265 5.36 7.31 -6.73
N TYR A 266 4.50 6.32 -6.52
CA TYR A 266 3.67 6.10 -5.34
C TYR A 266 4.12 4.91 -4.49
N PHE A 267 5.38 4.47 -4.63
CA PHE A 267 5.94 3.31 -3.93
C PHE A 267 5.29 1.97 -4.29
N ALA A 268 4.66 1.89 -5.45
CA ALA A 268 4.06 0.69 -6.00
C ALA A 268 5.04 -0.49 -6.06
N ASN A 269 4.50 -1.66 -5.75
CA ASN A 269 5.21 -2.92 -5.68
C ASN A 269 4.26 -4.07 -6.04
N PRO A 270 4.50 -4.81 -7.15
CA PRO A 270 3.64 -5.90 -7.62
C PRO A 270 3.45 -7.10 -6.69
N PHE A 271 4.12 -7.12 -5.54
CA PHE A 271 4.12 -8.25 -4.61
C PHE A 271 3.66 -7.88 -3.20
N GLN A 272 3.28 -6.62 -2.97
CA GLN A 272 2.89 -6.11 -1.66
C GLN A 272 1.50 -5.50 -1.74
N PRO A 273 0.49 -6.07 -1.05
CA PRO A 273 -0.87 -5.56 -1.11
C PRO A 273 -0.96 -4.10 -0.68
N ASP A 274 -1.46 -3.25 -1.58
CA ASP A 274 -1.51 -1.82 -1.41
C ASP A 274 -2.94 -1.26 -1.52
N ILE A 275 -3.17 -0.13 -0.86
CA ILE A 275 -4.41 0.64 -0.96
C ILE A 275 -4.05 2.09 -1.27
N TYR A 276 -4.43 2.54 -2.46
CA TYR A 276 -4.31 3.93 -2.85
C TYR A 276 -5.60 4.71 -2.57
N ILE A 277 -5.46 5.86 -1.91
CA ILE A 277 -6.55 6.77 -1.59
C ILE A 277 -6.14 8.16 -2.09
N GLU A 278 -7.00 8.79 -2.86
CA GLU A 278 -6.92 10.23 -3.10
C GLU A 278 -7.91 10.91 -2.16
N THR A 279 -7.53 12.02 -1.55
CA THR A 279 -8.45 12.75 -0.68
C THR A 279 -8.52 14.24 -0.92
N ASP A 280 -9.75 14.72 -1.04
CA ASP A 280 -10.09 16.14 -1.13
C ASP A 280 -10.87 16.62 0.10
N GLY A 281 -10.75 17.91 0.36
CA GLY A 281 -11.58 18.63 1.30
C GLY A 281 -12.66 19.46 0.62
N MET A 282 -13.48 20.10 1.45
CA MET A 282 -14.49 21.06 1.00
C MET A 282 -14.21 22.45 1.61
N GLU A 283 -14.51 23.49 0.84
CA GLU A 283 -14.45 24.87 1.33
C GLU A 283 -15.36 25.05 2.55
N ARG A 284 -14.89 25.80 3.55
CA ARG A 284 -15.68 26.11 4.73
C ARG A 284 -16.79 27.10 4.38
N LYS A 285 -17.98 26.95 4.96
CA LYS A 285 -19.07 27.94 4.83
C LYS A 285 -18.70 29.29 5.45
N GLY A 286 -17.88 29.26 6.50
CA GLY A 286 -17.46 30.46 7.23
C GLY A 286 -16.46 30.17 8.35
N MET A 287 -16.04 31.23 9.04
CA MET A 287 -14.92 31.19 10.01
C MET A 287 -15.14 30.24 11.21
N PHE A 288 -16.40 29.95 11.56
CA PHE A 288 -16.77 29.08 12.70
C PHE A 288 -17.07 27.63 12.30
N ASP A 289 -17.04 27.30 11.01
CA ASP A 289 -17.23 25.94 10.53
C ASP A 289 -16.02 25.07 10.87
N LEU A 290 -16.13 23.75 10.98
CA LEU A 290 -14.91 22.93 11.08
C LEU A 290 -14.18 22.91 9.73
N PRO A 291 -12.85 22.72 9.69
CA PRO A 291 -12.17 22.41 8.44
C PRO A 291 -12.68 21.09 7.87
N HIS A 292 -13.23 21.09 6.65
CA HIS A 292 -13.71 19.88 5.99
C HIS A 292 -12.54 19.17 5.28
N ILE A 293 -11.60 18.63 6.06
CA ILE A 293 -10.38 18.02 5.53
C ILE A 293 -10.11 16.68 6.20
N PHE A 294 -9.44 15.79 5.48
CA PHE A 294 -8.93 14.56 6.05
C PHE A 294 -7.63 14.86 6.81
N TYR A 295 -7.70 15.04 8.13
CA TYR A 295 -6.53 15.40 8.94
C TYR A 295 -5.40 14.36 8.82
N LYS A 296 -4.15 14.83 8.77
CA LYS A 296 -2.96 13.98 8.76
C LYS A 296 -2.95 12.95 9.89
N GLU A 297 -3.39 13.31 11.10
CA GLU A 297 -3.44 12.35 12.19
C GLU A 297 -4.48 11.25 11.95
N SER A 298 -5.61 11.57 11.30
CA SER A 298 -6.62 10.60 10.92
C SER A 298 -6.10 9.67 9.81
N GLN A 299 -5.40 10.21 8.82
CA GLN A 299 -4.75 9.43 7.76
C GLN A 299 -3.74 8.42 8.34
N GLN A 300 -2.83 8.90 9.19
CA GLN A 300 -1.80 8.08 9.83
C GLN A 300 -2.37 6.96 10.72
N MET A 301 -3.55 7.18 11.33
CA MET A 301 -4.24 6.12 12.06
C MET A 301 -4.66 4.98 11.13
N ILE A 302 -5.21 5.29 9.96
CA ILE A 302 -5.62 4.28 8.97
C ILE A 302 -4.38 3.56 8.42
N ILE A 303 -3.33 4.30 8.04
CA ILE A 303 -2.07 3.73 7.55
C ILE A 303 -1.49 2.74 8.58
N GLU A 304 -1.38 3.14 9.85
CA GLU A 304 -0.86 2.25 10.89
C GLU A 304 -1.76 1.04 11.15
N ARG A 305 -3.09 1.19 11.00
CA ARG A 305 -4.01 0.07 11.16
C ARG A 305 -3.73 -1.03 10.13
N PHE A 306 -3.70 -0.68 8.84
CA PHE A 306 -3.45 -1.64 7.78
C PHE A 306 -2.01 -2.16 7.76
N ALA A 307 -1.02 -1.33 8.10
CA ALA A 307 0.37 -1.79 8.21
C ALA A 307 0.53 -2.92 9.25
N ARG A 308 -0.26 -2.92 10.33
CA ARG A 308 -0.29 -4.03 11.31
C ARG A 308 -0.85 -5.34 10.76
N HIS A 309 -1.54 -5.28 9.61
CA HIS A 309 -2.07 -6.42 8.87
C HIS A 309 -1.26 -6.73 7.59
N GLY A 310 -0.15 -6.04 7.35
CA GLY A 310 0.72 -6.27 6.19
C GLY A 310 0.13 -5.73 4.88
N ILE A 311 -0.65 -4.67 4.94
CA ILE A 311 -1.21 -3.95 3.79
C ILE A 311 -0.70 -2.51 3.88
N ASN A 312 -0.13 -1.96 2.82
CA ASN A 312 0.23 -0.54 2.83
C ASN A 312 -0.95 0.31 2.41
N VAL A 313 -0.96 1.54 2.92
CA VAL A 313 -1.96 2.53 2.53
C VAL A 313 -1.22 3.80 2.18
N TYR A 314 -1.45 4.27 0.96
CA TYR A 314 -0.92 5.53 0.46
C TYR A 314 -2.10 6.50 0.28
N ILE A 315 -2.10 7.57 1.08
CA ILE A 315 -3.12 8.61 1.03
C ILE A 315 -2.49 9.82 0.37
N ASP A 316 -2.89 10.13 -0.86
CA ASP A 316 -2.51 11.34 -1.59
C ASP A 316 -3.50 12.46 -1.27
N ASP A 317 -3.01 13.43 -0.51
CA ASP A 317 -3.67 14.71 -0.24
C ASP A 317 -2.89 15.88 -0.87
N GLY A 318 -2.29 15.60 -2.03
CA GLY A 318 -1.59 16.57 -2.87
C GLY A 318 -0.06 16.52 -2.77
N TRP A 319 0.50 15.48 -2.14
CA TRP A 319 1.96 15.39 -1.95
C TRP A 319 2.69 14.98 -3.23
N ASN A 320 2.04 14.26 -4.17
CA ASN A 320 2.65 13.92 -5.45
C ASN A 320 2.47 15.03 -6.53
N ALA A 321 1.88 16.17 -6.16
CA ALA A 321 1.75 17.37 -7.00
C ALA A 321 1.15 17.16 -8.42
N VAL A 322 0.45 16.05 -8.64
CA VAL A 322 -0.35 15.80 -9.84
C VAL A 322 -1.53 16.78 -9.85
N PRO A 323 -1.89 17.40 -10.98
CA PRO A 323 -3.10 18.22 -11.04
C PRO A 323 -4.34 17.41 -10.64
N ASN A 324 -5.17 17.92 -9.72
CA ASN A 324 -6.26 17.14 -9.13
C ASN A 324 -5.76 15.88 -8.39
N GLY A 325 -4.54 15.92 -7.85
CA GLY A 325 -3.90 14.79 -7.20
C GLY A 325 -4.32 14.59 -5.73
N GLY A 326 -5.33 15.31 -5.26
CA GLY A 326 -5.74 15.34 -3.86
C GLY A 326 -5.29 16.63 -3.15
N GLY A 327 -5.93 16.89 -2.02
CA GLY A 327 -5.68 18.06 -1.18
C GLY A 327 -6.45 19.30 -1.61
N GLU A 328 -7.25 19.22 -2.68
CA GLU A 328 -8.06 20.33 -3.14
C GLU A 328 -9.16 20.70 -2.12
N LEU A 329 -9.52 21.99 -2.08
CA LEU A 329 -10.74 22.44 -1.41
C LEU A 329 -11.83 22.63 -2.46
N LEU A 330 -12.74 21.66 -2.51
CA LEU A 330 -13.86 21.64 -3.44
C LEU A 330 -14.92 22.67 -3.04
N PRO A 331 -15.70 23.19 -4.01
CA PRO A 331 -16.76 24.16 -3.73
C PRO A 331 -17.73 23.68 -2.66
N TYR A 332 -18.06 24.55 -1.71
CA TYR A 332 -18.98 24.22 -0.63
C TYR A 332 -20.34 23.74 -1.14
N GLN A 333 -20.77 22.58 -0.63
CA GLN A 333 -22.12 22.04 -0.79
C GLN A 333 -22.73 21.82 0.59
N SER A 334 -23.95 22.29 0.81
CA SER A 334 -24.58 22.25 2.13
C SER A 334 -25.02 20.85 2.57
N ASN A 335 -25.22 19.96 1.60
CA ASN A 335 -25.54 18.55 1.82
C ASN A 335 -25.24 17.79 0.53
N LEU A 336 -24.47 16.72 0.62
CA LEU A 336 -24.29 15.77 -0.48
C LEU A 336 -25.07 14.49 -0.16
N ASP A 337 -25.96 14.14 -1.07
CA ASP A 337 -26.82 12.96 -1.00
C ASP A 337 -26.36 11.87 -1.97
N ASP A 338 -26.44 10.64 -1.50
CA ASP A 338 -26.03 9.39 -2.12
C ASP A 338 -27.18 8.65 -2.81
N ILE A 339 -28.44 8.95 -2.45
CA ILE A 339 -29.62 8.21 -2.91
C ILE A 339 -30.28 8.85 -4.14
N LEU A 340 -30.70 10.12 -4.04
CA LEU A 340 -31.48 10.80 -5.08
C LEU A 340 -30.59 11.61 -6.02
N GLY A 341 -29.54 12.24 -5.47
CA GLY A 341 -28.75 13.24 -6.17
C GLY A 341 -27.41 12.75 -6.75
N LYS A 342 -26.79 11.73 -6.15
CA LYS A 342 -25.41 11.26 -6.42
C LYS A 342 -24.45 12.41 -6.72
N GLN A 343 -24.54 13.47 -5.92
CA GLN A 343 -23.94 14.77 -6.24
C GLN A 343 -22.40 14.72 -6.22
N LEU A 344 -21.82 13.70 -5.57
CA LEU A 344 -20.40 13.38 -5.62
C LEU A 344 -19.88 13.15 -7.06
N LEU A 345 -20.76 12.78 -8.00
CA LEU A 345 -20.43 12.60 -9.41
C LEU A 345 -19.74 13.81 -10.04
N ALA A 346 -20.12 15.04 -9.64
CA ALA A 346 -19.48 16.23 -10.18
C ALA A 346 -18.00 16.28 -9.80
N PHE A 347 -17.67 16.04 -8.54
CA PHE A 347 -16.29 16.03 -8.06
C PHE A 347 -15.52 14.84 -8.63
N TYR A 348 -16.09 13.64 -8.59
CA TYR A 348 -15.48 12.45 -9.21
C TYR A 348 -15.17 12.64 -10.70
N LYS A 349 -15.98 13.43 -11.44
CA LYS A 349 -15.76 13.64 -12.87
C LYS A 349 -14.70 14.71 -13.17
N TYR A 350 -14.62 15.76 -12.36
CA TYR A 350 -13.84 16.95 -12.69
C TYR A 350 -12.63 17.19 -11.77
N ASN A 351 -12.58 16.48 -10.64
CA ASN A 351 -11.58 16.62 -9.59
C ASN A 351 -10.90 15.30 -9.21
N PHE A 352 -11.36 14.15 -9.72
CA PHE A 352 -10.66 12.88 -9.59
C PHE A 352 -10.08 12.47 -10.97
N PRO A 353 -8.75 12.39 -11.14
CA PRO A 353 -8.09 12.10 -12.41
C PRO A 353 -8.54 10.76 -13.01
N ASP A 354 -8.60 10.70 -14.34
CA ASP A 354 -9.10 9.49 -15.03
C ASP A 354 -8.10 8.33 -14.89
N GLU A 355 -6.80 8.62 -14.86
CA GLU A 355 -5.70 7.69 -14.65
C GLU A 355 -5.69 7.04 -13.27
N ARG A 356 -6.40 7.62 -12.29
CA ARG A 356 -6.52 7.07 -10.93
C ARG A 356 -7.77 6.21 -10.77
N LYS A 357 -8.74 6.29 -11.68
CA LYS A 357 -10.00 5.54 -11.59
C LYS A 357 -9.76 4.07 -11.88
N GLY A 358 -10.20 3.22 -10.95
CA GLY A 358 -9.90 1.79 -11.02
C GLY A 358 -8.64 1.41 -10.26
N VAL A 359 -7.90 2.37 -9.71
CA VAL A 359 -6.73 2.14 -8.85
C VAL A 359 -6.93 2.78 -7.46
N PHE A 360 -7.24 4.08 -7.43
CA PHE A 360 -7.45 4.83 -6.21
C PHE A 360 -8.91 4.77 -5.76
N ARG A 361 -9.10 4.87 -4.44
CA ARG A 361 -10.39 5.21 -3.83
C ARG A 361 -10.45 6.72 -3.60
N TYR A 362 -11.53 7.34 -4.03
CA TYR A 362 -11.70 8.79 -3.93
C TYR A 362 -12.42 9.15 -2.63
N VAL A 363 -11.77 9.90 -1.73
CA VAL A 363 -12.32 10.31 -0.43
C VAL A 363 -12.55 11.82 -0.40
N VAL A 364 -13.80 12.25 -0.29
CA VAL A 364 -14.14 13.66 -0.07
C VAL A 364 -14.60 13.90 1.35
N VAL A 365 -13.95 14.83 2.05
CA VAL A 365 -14.38 15.30 3.37
C VAL A 365 -15.18 16.59 3.24
N GLY A 366 -16.44 16.58 3.69
CA GLY A 366 -17.36 17.68 3.45
C GLY A 366 -18.38 17.92 4.58
N VAL A 367 -19.59 18.31 4.18
CA VAL A 367 -20.74 18.57 5.06
C VAL A 367 -21.92 17.66 4.73
N ARG A 368 -22.60 17.17 5.77
CA ARG A 368 -23.92 16.53 5.66
C ARG A 368 -24.84 16.99 6.78
N GLN A 369 -26.14 17.00 6.50
CA GLN A 369 -27.16 17.39 7.48
C GLN A 369 -27.22 16.42 8.67
N ASP A 370 -27.00 15.12 8.43
CA ASP A 370 -27.00 14.08 9.46
C ASP A 370 -25.64 13.93 10.18
N GLY A 371 -24.58 14.54 9.66
CA GLY A 371 -23.22 14.38 10.17
C GLY A 371 -22.58 13.01 9.87
N GLY A 372 -23.16 12.25 8.93
CA GLY A 372 -22.75 10.89 8.56
C GLY A 372 -21.66 10.84 7.50
N GLY A 373 -21.46 9.63 6.98
CA GLY A 373 -20.66 9.31 5.82
C GLY A 373 -21.39 8.26 4.99
N PHE A 374 -20.93 8.05 3.77
CA PHE A 374 -21.37 6.99 2.90
C PHE A 374 -20.25 6.67 1.90
N ILE A 375 -20.31 5.46 1.36
CA ILE A 375 -19.64 5.08 0.12
C ILE A 375 -20.69 4.97 -0.97
N THR A 376 -20.37 5.37 -2.19
CA THR A 376 -21.35 5.30 -3.28
C THR A 376 -20.72 4.87 -4.59
N PRO A 377 -21.41 4.03 -5.38
CA PRO A 377 -21.02 3.79 -6.74
C PRO A 377 -21.41 4.98 -7.62
N VAL A 378 -20.42 5.82 -7.93
CA VAL A 378 -20.58 7.00 -8.77
C VAL A 378 -20.74 6.61 -10.24
N LYS A 379 -19.97 5.63 -10.70
CA LYS A 379 -20.02 5.08 -12.05
C LYS A 379 -20.06 3.56 -11.98
N TYR A 380 -20.99 2.96 -12.73
CA TYR A 380 -21.32 1.53 -12.60
C TYR A 380 -21.68 1.16 -11.15
N ASN A 381 -21.49 -0.08 -10.72
CA ASN A 381 -21.82 -0.53 -9.37
C ASN A 381 -20.56 -0.82 -8.54
N ARG A 382 -19.55 0.04 -8.71
CA ARG A 382 -18.22 -0.04 -8.09
C ARG A 382 -18.12 0.88 -6.88
N PHE A 383 -17.74 0.35 -5.72
CA PHE A 383 -17.67 1.10 -4.47
C PHE A 383 -16.28 1.72 -4.31
N ASP A 384 -16.01 2.78 -5.10
CA ASP A 384 -14.70 3.45 -5.21
C ASP A 384 -14.70 4.91 -4.71
N ALA A 385 -15.85 5.45 -4.32
CA ALA A 385 -15.98 6.84 -3.89
C ALA A 385 -16.63 6.96 -2.51
N ILE A 386 -15.89 7.55 -1.58
CA ILE A 386 -16.24 7.72 -0.18
C ILE A 386 -16.48 9.21 0.10
N TYR A 387 -17.55 9.49 0.83
CA TYR A 387 -17.86 10.82 1.32
C TYR A 387 -18.08 10.78 2.83
N VAL A 388 -17.34 11.59 3.59
CA VAL A 388 -17.50 11.63 5.05
C VAL A 388 -17.57 13.08 5.51
N SER A 389 -18.57 13.40 6.34
CA SER A 389 -18.67 14.77 6.84
C SER A 389 -17.72 15.06 8.01
N ASN A 390 -17.16 16.27 8.06
CA ASN A 390 -16.37 16.79 9.18
C ASN A 390 -16.78 18.23 9.52
N ASP A 391 -18.00 18.37 10.01
CA ASP A 391 -18.67 19.64 10.23
C ASP A 391 -19.30 19.70 11.64
N PHE A 392 -20.00 20.79 11.96
CA PHE A 392 -20.61 20.93 13.27
C PHE A 392 -21.65 19.84 13.56
N ASN A 393 -22.43 19.38 12.57
CA ASN A 393 -23.40 18.30 12.75
C ASN A 393 -22.68 17.00 13.09
N SER A 394 -21.59 16.66 12.37
CA SER A 394 -20.83 15.44 12.67
C SER A 394 -20.20 15.47 14.05
N MET A 395 -19.78 16.64 14.53
CA MET A 395 -19.31 16.83 15.91
C MET A 395 -20.39 16.43 16.94
N ILE A 396 -21.65 16.80 16.69
CA ILE A 396 -22.79 16.45 17.55
C ILE A 396 -23.14 14.97 17.41
N THR A 397 -23.35 14.49 16.18
CA THR A 397 -23.76 13.11 15.87
C THR A 397 -22.76 12.10 16.41
N ARG A 398 -21.45 12.39 16.30
CA ARG A 398 -20.36 11.51 16.73
C ARG A 398 -19.84 11.81 18.14
N VAL A 399 -20.47 12.75 18.86
CA VAL A 399 -20.14 13.13 20.24
C VAL A 399 -18.64 13.44 20.40
N ALA A 400 -18.10 14.30 19.54
CA ALA A 400 -16.65 14.52 19.41
C ALA A 400 -16.28 16.00 19.63
N PHE A 401 -16.09 16.42 20.88
CA PHE A 401 -15.97 17.85 21.22
C PHE A 401 -14.55 18.35 21.43
N THR A 402 -13.55 17.49 21.23
CA THR A 402 -12.14 17.87 21.34
C THR A 402 -11.43 17.67 20.00
N PRO A 403 -10.36 18.44 19.70
CA PRO A 403 -9.61 18.27 18.45
C PRO A 403 -9.09 16.85 18.21
N ARG A 404 -8.77 16.12 19.27
CA ARG A 404 -8.38 14.69 19.20
C ARG A 404 -9.56 13.84 18.78
N GLU A 405 -10.70 13.99 19.46
CA GLU A 405 -11.87 13.17 19.17
C GLU A 405 -12.42 13.40 17.77
N ILE A 406 -12.45 14.64 17.29
CA ILE A 406 -12.86 14.96 15.91
C ILE A 406 -12.04 14.14 14.91
N ARG A 407 -10.72 14.09 15.08
CA ARG A 407 -9.81 13.29 14.24
C ARG A 407 -10.03 11.79 14.38
N VAL A 408 -10.18 11.28 15.61
CA VAL A 408 -10.43 9.85 15.84
C VAL A 408 -11.74 9.42 15.20
N VAL A 409 -12.84 10.15 15.40
CA VAL A 409 -14.15 9.75 14.84
C VAL A 409 -14.21 9.95 13.33
N LEU A 410 -13.47 10.92 12.78
CA LEU A 410 -13.30 11.06 11.33
C LEU A 410 -12.55 9.85 10.74
N ALA A 411 -11.43 9.46 11.36
CA ALA A 411 -10.66 8.29 10.93
C ALA A 411 -11.51 7.01 10.99
N LYS A 412 -12.34 6.85 12.02
CA LYS A 412 -13.25 5.72 12.13
C LYS A 412 -14.35 5.71 11.08
N ALA A 413 -14.94 6.87 10.79
CA ALA A 413 -15.93 7.00 9.74
C ALA A 413 -15.33 6.61 8.38
N ILE A 414 -14.14 7.12 8.05
CA ILE A 414 -13.46 6.77 6.81
C ILE A 414 -13.06 5.29 6.79
N LEU A 415 -12.56 4.72 7.90
CA LEU A 415 -12.23 3.30 8.00
C LEU A 415 -13.45 2.39 7.79
N HIS A 416 -14.62 2.81 8.29
CA HIS A 416 -15.89 2.12 8.06
C HIS A 416 -16.28 2.13 6.57
N GLU A 417 -16.34 3.32 5.96
CA GLU A 417 -16.66 3.41 4.53
C GLU A 417 -15.65 2.68 3.66
N LEU A 418 -14.36 2.71 4.05
CA LEU A 418 -13.32 1.95 3.39
C LEU A 418 -13.60 0.45 3.46
N GLY A 419 -14.12 -0.08 4.57
CA GLY A 419 -14.44 -1.50 4.69
C GLY A 419 -15.42 -1.99 3.62
N HIS A 420 -16.40 -1.18 3.25
CA HIS A 420 -17.31 -1.48 2.13
C HIS A 420 -16.57 -1.54 0.79
N SER A 421 -15.59 -0.65 0.54
CA SER A 421 -14.72 -0.71 -0.65
C SER A 421 -13.80 -1.94 -0.68
N LEU A 422 -13.77 -2.72 0.41
CA LEU A 422 -13.02 -3.96 0.59
C LEU A 422 -13.94 -5.19 0.67
N GLY A 423 -15.24 -5.06 0.35
CA GLY A 423 -16.16 -6.20 0.26
C GLY A 423 -16.95 -6.50 1.52
N LEU A 424 -16.75 -5.72 2.59
CA LEU A 424 -17.52 -5.86 3.83
C LEU A 424 -18.91 -5.23 3.63
N MET A 425 -19.86 -6.04 3.13
CA MET A 425 -21.20 -5.59 2.78
C MET A 425 -22.30 -6.13 3.72
N PRO A 426 -23.30 -5.30 4.08
CA PRO A 426 -24.42 -5.70 4.95
C PRO A 426 -25.20 -6.92 4.44
N GLY A 427 -25.36 -7.06 3.12
CA GLY A 427 -26.04 -8.20 2.50
C GLY A 427 -25.28 -9.52 2.62
N LEU A 428 -23.97 -9.48 2.90
CA LEU A 428 -23.13 -10.65 3.11
C LEU A 428 -22.90 -10.93 4.60
N PHE A 429 -22.76 -9.87 5.40
CA PHE A 429 -22.47 -9.92 6.83
C PHE A 429 -23.51 -9.08 7.59
N PRO A 430 -24.56 -9.69 8.18
CA PRO A 430 -25.69 -8.93 8.75
C PRO A 430 -25.35 -8.00 9.93
N GLY A 431 -24.19 -8.18 10.57
CA GLY A 431 -23.70 -7.27 11.60
C GLY A 431 -23.19 -5.93 11.06
N ILE A 432 -22.87 -5.85 9.77
CA ILE A 432 -22.41 -4.62 9.13
C ILE A 432 -23.56 -3.62 9.05
N ASP A 433 -23.24 -2.38 9.41
CA ASP A 433 -24.09 -1.20 9.50
C ASP A 433 -25.33 -1.39 10.39
N ILE A 434 -25.31 -2.41 11.24
CA ILE A 434 -26.39 -2.63 12.17
C ILE A 434 -26.42 -1.50 13.20
N VAL A 435 -27.63 -1.05 13.54
CA VAL A 435 -27.87 0.01 14.52
C VAL A 435 -29.01 -0.40 15.43
N SER A 436 -29.13 0.19 16.62
CA SER A 436 -30.30 -0.05 17.46
C SER A 436 -31.60 0.26 16.70
N ARG A 437 -32.58 -0.67 16.72
CA ARG A 437 -33.94 -0.46 16.20
C ARG A 437 -34.67 0.76 16.76
N ARG A 438 -34.15 1.35 17.84
CA ARG A 438 -34.65 2.62 18.40
C ARG A 438 -34.30 3.83 17.54
N VAL A 439 -33.26 3.73 16.71
CA VAL A 439 -32.84 4.77 15.77
C VAL A 439 -33.58 4.57 14.45
N TYR A 440 -33.38 3.41 13.81
CA TYR A 440 -34.18 2.90 12.69
C TYR A 440 -34.00 1.38 12.58
N ASP A 441 -34.92 0.68 11.92
CA ASP A 441 -34.87 -0.78 11.76
C ASP A 441 -34.29 -1.17 10.39
N ARG A 442 -33.01 -1.56 10.37
CA ARG A 442 -32.31 -1.92 9.14
C ARG A 442 -32.77 -3.27 8.56
N TYR A 443 -33.14 -4.21 9.42
CA TYR A 443 -33.55 -5.56 9.01
C TYR A 443 -34.89 -5.94 9.64
N PRO A 444 -36.02 -5.36 9.19
CA PRO A 444 -37.32 -5.58 9.82
C PRO A 444 -37.80 -7.04 9.83
N SER A 445 -37.29 -7.86 8.90
CA SER A 445 -37.59 -9.29 8.81
C SER A 445 -36.78 -10.16 9.77
N MET A 446 -35.71 -9.64 10.39
CA MET A 446 -34.87 -10.38 11.33
C MET A 446 -35.54 -10.47 12.71
N PRO A 447 -35.60 -11.64 13.36
CA PRO A 447 -36.07 -11.78 14.74
C PRO A 447 -35.29 -10.89 15.72
N ASP A 448 -35.95 -10.41 16.78
CA ASP A 448 -35.33 -9.51 17.77
C ASP A 448 -34.12 -10.13 18.48
N ASP A 449 -34.17 -11.43 18.79
CA ASP A 449 -33.08 -12.15 19.44
C ASP A 449 -31.84 -12.27 18.53
N GLU A 450 -32.05 -12.53 17.24
CA GLU A 450 -31.01 -12.56 16.23
C GLU A 450 -30.42 -11.16 15.98
N TYR A 451 -31.27 -10.13 15.85
CA TYR A 451 -30.86 -8.74 15.65
C TYR A 451 -30.01 -8.24 16.82
N ASN A 452 -30.46 -8.47 18.05
CA ASN A 452 -29.71 -8.07 19.24
C ASN A 452 -28.40 -8.86 19.37
N ALA A 453 -28.35 -10.12 18.94
CA ALA A 453 -27.11 -10.89 18.92
C ALA A 453 -26.07 -10.29 17.98
N TYR A 454 -26.45 -9.90 16.75
CA TYR A 454 -25.55 -9.17 15.85
C TYR A 454 -25.14 -7.81 16.43
N LEU A 455 -26.11 -7.04 16.93
CA LEU A 455 -25.89 -5.70 17.47
C LEU A 455 -24.87 -5.70 18.63
N GLU A 456 -24.91 -6.73 19.49
CA GLU A 456 -24.05 -6.84 20.68
C GLU A 456 -22.76 -7.64 20.48
N LYS A 457 -22.71 -8.57 19.53
CA LYS A 457 -21.55 -9.46 19.36
C LYS A 457 -20.66 -9.11 18.18
N TYR A 458 -21.18 -8.43 17.17
CA TYR A 458 -20.40 -8.05 16.00
C TYR A 458 -19.52 -6.84 16.34
N TYR A 459 -18.33 -7.10 16.88
CA TYR A 459 -17.44 -6.07 17.45
C TYR A 459 -16.48 -5.53 16.39
N SER A 460 -17.02 -4.70 15.51
CA SER A 460 -16.31 -4.13 14.36
C SER A 460 -16.57 -2.63 14.23
N VAL A 461 -15.63 -1.89 13.63
CA VAL A 461 -15.90 -0.52 13.15
C VAL A 461 -17.03 -0.51 12.10
N MET A 462 -17.32 -1.66 11.47
CA MET A 462 -18.45 -1.84 10.54
C MET A 462 -19.82 -1.81 11.23
N ASN A 463 -19.90 -1.86 12.56
CA ASN A 463 -21.16 -1.81 13.30
C ASN A 463 -21.40 -0.38 13.81
N TYR A 464 -22.55 0.24 13.49
CA TYR A 464 -22.85 1.60 13.94
C TYR A 464 -22.99 1.72 15.46
N GLN A 465 -23.26 0.61 16.15
CA GLN A 465 -23.14 0.58 17.60
C GLN A 465 -21.71 0.91 18.02
N TYR A 466 -20.65 0.35 17.41
CA TYR A 466 -19.27 0.48 17.90
C TYR A 466 -18.44 1.59 17.24
N ILE A 467 -18.77 2.03 16.02
CA ILE A 467 -17.97 3.01 15.29
C ILE A 467 -17.73 4.29 16.11
N TYR A 468 -18.78 4.94 16.62
CA TYR A 468 -18.63 6.17 17.41
C TYR A 468 -18.52 5.93 18.91
N ASN A 469 -18.49 4.66 19.33
CA ASN A 469 -18.52 4.33 20.75
C ASN A 469 -17.32 4.91 21.49
N LYS A 470 -17.65 5.53 22.63
CA LYS A 470 -16.67 6.00 23.60
C LYS A 470 -16.33 4.85 24.54
N PRO A 471 -15.05 4.72 24.92
CA PRO A 471 -14.60 3.59 25.70
C PRO A 471 -15.30 3.42 27.07
N TRP A 472 -15.81 4.51 27.64
CA TRP A 472 -16.38 4.53 28.98
C TRP A 472 -17.78 3.90 29.07
N PHE A 473 -18.49 3.79 27.94
CA PHE A 473 -19.86 3.27 27.92
C PHE A 473 -19.97 1.83 27.41
N TYR A 474 -18.96 1.33 26.67
CA TYR A 474 -19.10 0.11 25.86
C TYR A 474 -17.85 -0.78 25.78
N SER A 475 -16.78 -0.49 26.53
CA SER A 475 -15.59 -1.33 26.55
C SER A 475 -15.17 -1.66 27.99
N GLU A 476 -15.02 -2.95 28.28
CA GLU A 476 -14.56 -3.43 29.60
C GLU A 476 -13.16 -2.91 29.94
N ASN A 477 -12.29 -2.77 28.93
CA ASN A 477 -10.92 -2.29 29.08
C ASN A 477 -10.78 -0.77 28.84
N ARG A 478 -11.89 -0.08 28.50
CA ARG A 478 -11.92 1.36 28.19
C ARG A 478 -10.96 1.77 27.07
N SER A 479 -10.77 0.92 26.05
CA SER A 479 -10.13 1.29 24.78
C SER A 479 -11.12 1.77 23.71
N TYR A 480 -10.64 2.59 22.77
CA TYR A 480 -11.38 2.89 21.55
C TYR A 480 -11.25 1.69 20.60
N LEU A 481 -12.37 1.18 20.08
CA LEU A 481 -12.35 0.30 18.92
C LEU A 481 -11.91 1.10 17.70
N PHE A 482 -10.85 0.67 17.04
CA PHE A 482 -10.37 1.25 15.78
C PHE A 482 -9.88 0.10 14.90
N ASP A 483 -10.75 -0.86 14.61
CA ASP A 483 -10.41 -2.09 13.89
C ASP A 483 -11.66 -2.74 13.28
N TYR A 484 -11.46 -3.61 12.30
CA TYR A 484 -12.50 -4.54 11.87
C TYR A 484 -12.61 -5.70 12.86
N SER A 485 -13.66 -6.52 12.76
CA SER A 485 -13.80 -7.66 13.67
C SER A 485 -12.71 -8.71 13.41
N ASP A 486 -12.18 -9.28 14.48
CA ASP A 486 -11.28 -10.43 14.48
C ASP A 486 -12.03 -11.76 14.70
N GLY A 487 -13.37 -11.73 14.79
CA GLY A 487 -14.23 -12.89 15.02
C GLY A 487 -14.15 -13.46 16.43
N SER A 488 -13.54 -12.76 17.38
CA SER A 488 -13.31 -13.26 18.76
C SER A 488 -14.60 -13.52 19.55
N ASN A 489 -15.73 -12.90 19.20
CA ASN A 489 -17.04 -13.19 19.82
C ASN A 489 -17.77 -14.40 19.18
N GLY A 490 -17.20 -14.97 18.12
CA GLY A 490 -17.60 -16.24 17.51
C GLY A 490 -18.80 -16.18 16.56
N LEU A 491 -18.82 -17.16 15.66
CA LEU A 491 -19.91 -17.38 14.71
C LEU A 491 -21.23 -17.76 15.43
N PRO A 492 -22.40 -17.43 14.84
CA PRO A 492 -22.59 -16.78 13.53
C PRO A 492 -22.60 -15.24 13.56
N TYR A 493 -22.43 -14.64 14.75
CA TYR A 493 -22.69 -13.22 14.98
C TYR A 493 -21.45 -12.34 14.89
N ASP A 494 -20.26 -12.94 14.89
CA ASP A 494 -18.99 -12.25 14.77
C ASP A 494 -18.07 -12.99 13.79
N TRP A 495 -17.89 -12.39 12.62
CA TRP A 495 -17.02 -12.89 11.56
C TRP A 495 -15.66 -12.21 11.66
N ASN A 496 -14.59 -12.92 11.31
CA ASN A 496 -13.28 -12.29 11.18
C ASN A 496 -13.25 -11.49 9.87
N ASP A 497 -13.60 -10.21 9.93
CA ASP A 497 -13.70 -9.32 8.78
C ASP A 497 -12.37 -9.24 8.01
N LEU A 498 -11.23 -9.25 8.70
CA LEU A 498 -9.90 -9.16 8.09
C LEU A 498 -9.56 -10.35 7.20
N GLU A 499 -10.14 -11.53 7.44
CA GLU A 499 -10.00 -12.69 6.56
C GLU A 499 -10.96 -12.64 5.36
N HIS A 500 -11.92 -11.71 5.36
CA HIS A 500 -12.96 -11.57 4.34
C HIS A 500 -12.82 -10.28 3.52
N ILE A 501 -11.84 -9.42 3.82
CA ILE A 501 -11.53 -8.29 2.95
C ILE A 501 -11.03 -8.81 1.60
N TYR A 502 -11.54 -8.19 0.54
CA TYR A 502 -11.10 -8.40 -0.81
C TYR A 502 -10.76 -7.02 -1.39
N LEU A 503 -9.47 -6.71 -1.42
CA LEU A 503 -8.96 -5.41 -1.86
C LEU A 503 -9.44 -4.99 -3.26
N PRO A 504 -9.61 -5.89 -4.25
CA PRO A 504 -10.14 -5.54 -5.58
C PRO A 504 -11.63 -5.19 -5.63
N THR A 505 -12.37 -5.20 -4.49
CA THR A 505 -13.83 -4.98 -4.48
C THR A 505 -14.26 -3.68 -5.19
N PHE A 506 -13.46 -2.62 -5.07
CA PHE A 506 -13.70 -1.34 -5.72
C PHE A 506 -13.71 -1.38 -7.26
N GLN A 507 -13.26 -2.47 -7.89
CA GLN A 507 -13.25 -2.64 -9.35
C GLN A 507 -14.39 -3.52 -9.89
N ILE A 508 -15.12 -4.21 -9.01
CA ILE A 508 -16.20 -5.13 -9.40
C ILE A 508 -17.57 -4.59 -9.01
N ASP A 509 -18.60 -5.13 -9.65
CA ASP A 509 -19.98 -4.82 -9.27
C ASP A 509 -20.30 -5.50 -7.93
N VAL A 510 -20.63 -4.71 -6.92
CA VAL A 510 -20.93 -5.23 -5.58
C VAL A 510 -22.44 -5.33 -5.37
N PRO A 511 -23.01 -6.38 -4.76
CA PRO A 511 -24.43 -6.42 -4.45
C PRO A 511 -24.81 -5.26 -3.50
N ALA A 512 -25.30 -4.15 -4.08
CA ALA A 512 -25.82 -3.02 -3.32
C ALA A 512 -27.16 -3.45 -2.72
N TYR A 513 -27.19 -3.67 -1.40
CA TYR A 513 -28.44 -3.93 -0.68
C TYR A 513 -29.28 -2.65 -0.50
N GLU A 514 -28.73 -1.49 -0.86
CA GLU A 514 -29.44 -0.22 -0.94
C GLU A 514 -30.30 -0.17 -2.22
N ASP A 515 -31.21 -1.13 -2.35
CA ASP A 515 -32.39 -0.91 -3.21
C ASP A 515 -33.07 0.35 -2.65
N PRO A 516 -33.35 1.38 -3.47
CA PRO A 516 -34.03 2.57 -2.99
C PRO A 516 -35.26 2.09 -2.26
N SER A 517 -35.38 2.48 -0.99
CA SER A 517 -36.59 2.19 -0.22
C SER A 517 -37.74 2.60 -1.10
N ILE A 518 -38.51 1.62 -1.56
CA ILE A 518 -39.84 1.89 -2.08
C ILE A 518 -40.59 2.29 -0.82
N GLU A 519 -40.45 3.56 -0.44
CA GLU A 519 -41.37 4.23 0.46
C GLU A 519 -42.75 4.10 -0.19
N THR A 520 -43.48 3.07 0.23
CA THR A 520 -44.94 2.99 0.10
C THR A 520 -45.60 3.79 1.19
#